data_AF-A0A0D0KCB8-F1
#
_entry.id   AF-A0A0D0KCB8-F1
#
_cell.length_a   1.000
_cell.length_b   1.000
_cell.length_c   1.000
_cell.angle_alpha   90.00
_cell.angle_beta   90.00
_cell.angle_gamma   90.00
#
_symmetry.space_group_name_H-M   'P 1'
#
loop_
_entity.id
_entity.type
_entity.pdbx_description
1 polymer ?
#
loop_
_entity_poly.entity_id
_entity_poly.type
_entity_poly.pdbx_seq_one_letter_code
_entity_poly.pdbx_strand_id
1 'polypeptide(L)'
;MTITQSVLDDLWNGEKSICFFVHSGGCYWVVDEKHNFSLDAEKDYRAYLEDGEITQEQYEQSCRLFRGGILRMTAENFPQYLNDSCEKVLSLADLKAFMVLDNELFEEIEHYFLTGEGLTSCLFKQANVVSSRLPKFYINFDRKIFMHMDDVRAHESLVYSGWVAQCFDFSFLIPTRERYWMIAGNDYWKLRFV
;
A
#
# COMPACT_ATOMS: atom_id res chain seq x y z
N MET A 1 9.68 -11.46 -9.34
CA MET A 1 9.42 -12.36 -8.20
C MET A 1 8.41 -13.40 -8.67
N THR A 2 8.46 -14.67 -8.24
CA THR A 2 7.35 -15.59 -8.52
C THR A 2 6.24 -15.28 -7.52
N ILE A 3 5.10 -14.79 -8.00
CA ILE A 3 3.95 -14.46 -7.16
C ILE A 3 3.47 -15.75 -6.47
N THR A 4 3.48 -15.75 -5.14
CA THR A 4 2.98 -16.86 -4.34
C THR A 4 1.55 -16.59 -3.90
N GLN A 5 0.78 -17.67 -3.67
CA GLN A 5 -0.56 -17.57 -3.10
C GLN A 5 -0.55 -16.86 -1.74
N SER A 6 0.50 -17.05 -0.94
CA SER A 6 0.64 -16.38 0.37
C SER A 6 0.60 -14.86 0.26
N VAL A 7 1.27 -14.26 -0.73
CA VAL A 7 1.22 -12.79 -0.91
C VAL A 7 -0.20 -12.31 -1.22
N LEU A 8 -0.95 -13.08 -2.02
CA LEU A 8 -2.34 -12.74 -2.34
C LEU A 8 -3.25 -12.88 -1.12
N ASP A 9 -3.02 -13.89 -0.28
CA ASP A 9 -3.76 -14.11 0.96
C ASP A 9 -3.45 -12.99 1.96
N ASP A 10 -2.18 -12.61 2.13
CA ASP A 10 -1.74 -11.51 3.02
C ASP A 10 -2.33 -10.16 2.57
N LEU A 11 -2.41 -9.90 1.26
CA LEU A 11 -3.07 -8.72 0.70
C LEU A 11 -4.59 -8.73 0.99
N TRP A 12 -5.23 -9.89 0.82
CA TRP A 12 -6.66 -10.06 1.10
C TRP A 12 -6.99 -9.88 2.59
N ASN A 13 -6.16 -10.44 3.47
CA ASN A 13 -6.31 -10.32 4.93
C ASN A 13 -5.93 -8.93 5.44
N GLY A 14 -5.29 -8.10 4.62
CA GLY A 14 -4.87 -6.74 4.98
C GLY A 14 -3.59 -6.66 5.81
N GLU A 15 -2.85 -7.76 5.91
CA GLU A 15 -1.53 -7.84 6.56
C GLU A 15 -0.49 -7.10 5.72
N LYS A 16 -0.48 -7.39 4.41
CA LYS A 16 0.35 -6.71 3.42
C LYS A 16 -0.41 -5.63 2.68
N SER A 17 0.36 -4.72 2.10
CA SER A 17 -0.16 -3.70 1.20
C SER A 17 0.85 -3.40 0.10
N ILE A 18 0.37 -2.78 -0.98
CA ILE A 18 1.24 -2.30 -2.06
C ILE A 18 1.42 -0.79 -1.89
N CYS A 19 2.67 -0.35 -1.96
CA CYS A 19 3.09 1.05 -1.90
C CYS A 19 3.76 1.47 -3.21
N PHE A 20 3.40 2.65 -3.70
CA PHE A 20 4.12 3.34 -4.76
C PHE A 20 5.15 4.30 -4.17
N PHE A 21 6.42 4.05 -4.43
CA PHE A 21 7.51 4.93 -4.03
C PHE A 21 8.05 5.76 -5.20
N VAL A 22 8.37 7.03 -4.93
CA VAL A 22 9.15 7.89 -5.80
C VAL A 22 10.42 8.32 -5.09
N HIS A 23 11.56 8.02 -5.70
CA HIS A 23 12.87 8.33 -5.16
C HIS A 23 13.86 8.63 -6.30
N SER A 24 14.50 9.79 -6.26
CA SER A 24 15.49 10.24 -7.25
C SER A 24 14.96 10.18 -8.69
N GLY A 25 13.68 10.54 -8.89
CA GLY A 25 12.97 10.46 -10.17
C GLY A 25 12.55 9.04 -10.61
N GLY A 26 12.99 8.00 -9.90
CA GLY A 26 12.58 6.61 -10.12
C GLY A 26 11.24 6.27 -9.47
N CYS A 27 10.53 5.30 -10.05
CA CYS A 27 9.26 4.77 -9.54
C CYS A 27 9.47 3.32 -9.10
N TYR A 28 8.94 2.96 -7.92
CA TYR A 28 9.09 1.62 -7.36
C TYR A 28 7.76 1.14 -6.81
N TRP A 29 7.39 -0.09 -7.14
CA TRP A 29 6.28 -0.78 -6.53
C TRP A 29 6.81 -1.75 -5.48
N VAL A 30 6.33 -1.60 -4.25
CA VAL A 30 6.75 -2.42 -3.12
C VAL A 30 5.54 -3.09 -2.49
N VAL A 31 5.60 -4.40 -2.29
CA VAL A 31 4.68 -5.14 -1.42
C VAL A 31 5.39 -5.50 -0.14
N ASP A 32 4.78 -5.17 0.99
CA ASP A 32 5.34 -5.41 2.32
C ASP A 32 4.22 -5.36 3.36
N GLU A 33 4.54 -5.73 4.60
CA GLU A 33 3.68 -5.54 5.75
C GLU A 33 3.22 -4.08 5.85
N LYS A 34 1.93 -3.87 6.11
CA LYS A 34 1.32 -2.52 6.08
C LYS A 34 2.07 -1.50 6.95
N HIS A 35 2.54 -1.92 8.11
CA HIS A 35 3.26 -1.07 9.06
C HIS A 35 4.64 -0.62 8.56
N ASN A 36 5.26 -1.37 7.63
CA ASN A 36 6.55 -1.00 7.03
C ASN A 36 6.46 0.25 6.14
N PHE A 37 5.26 0.72 5.80
CA PHE A 37 5.08 1.95 5.05
C PHE A 37 5.00 3.22 5.91
N SER A 38 4.93 3.11 7.24
CA SER A 38 5.09 4.28 8.11
C SER A 38 6.51 4.87 7.99
N LEU A 39 6.61 6.20 7.88
CA LEU A 39 7.91 6.87 7.77
C LEU A 39 8.66 6.88 9.10
N ASP A 40 7.96 7.06 10.22
CA ASP A 40 8.55 7.15 11.56
C ASP A 40 7.89 6.16 12.53
N ALA A 41 8.33 4.90 12.49
CA ALA A 41 7.85 3.87 13.40
C ALA A 41 8.41 4.05 14.83
N GLU A 42 9.47 4.86 15.00
CA GLU A 42 10.03 5.14 16.32
C GLU A 42 9.02 5.87 17.22
N LYS A 43 8.18 6.74 16.64
CA LYS A 43 7.09 7.40 17.36
C LYS A 43 6.08 6.39 17.91
N ASP A 44 5.71 5.40 17.11
CA ASP A 44 4.76 4.36 17.51
C ASP A 44 5.32 3.51 18.65
N TYR A 45 6.53 2.99 18.47
CA TYR A 45 7.15 2.14 19.48
C TYR A 45 7.39 2.89 20.80
N ARG A 46 7.74 4.19 20.73
CA ARG A 46 7.85 5.01 21.94
C ARG A 46 6.51 5.18 22.63
N ALA A 47 5.44 5.45 21.89
CA ALA A 47 4.09 5.55 22.48
C ALA A 47 3.71 4.24 23.18
N TYR A 48 3.91 3.08 22.55
CA TYR A 48 3.64 1.78 23.18
C TYR A 48 4.44 1.55 24.47
N LEU A 49 5.70 1.99 24.51
CA LEU A 49 6.54 1.90 25.70
C LEU A 49 6.07 2.85 26.82
N GLU A 50 5.73 4.09 26.46
CA GLU A 50 5.25 5.12 27.38
C GLU A 50 3.88 4.77 27.98
N ASP A 51 3.00 4.16 27.17
CA ASP A 51 1.68 3.67 27.60
C ASP A 51 1.75 2.34 28.38
N GLY A 52 2.93 1.72 28.48
CA GLY A 52 3.16 0.47 29.19
C GLY A 52 2.60 -0.77 28.48
N GLU A 53 2.30 -0.67 27.18
CA GLU A 53 1.84 -1.79 26.35
C GLU A 53 2.97 -2.80 26.07
N ILE A 54 4.22 -2.33 26.06
CA ILE A 54 5.42 -3.14 25.87
C ILE A 54 6.47 -2.84 26.93
N THR A 55 7.33 -3.82 27.24
CA THR A 55 8.50 -3.61 28.10
C THR A 55 9.65 -2.95 27.34
N GLN A 56 10.65 -2.45 28.07
CA GLN A 56 11.89 -1.92 27.48
C GLN A 56 12.60 -2.96 26.59
N GLU A 57 12.64 -4.23 27.02
CA GLU A 57 13.25 -5.31 26.24
C GLU A 57 12.48 -5.57 24.94
N GLN A 58 11.15 -5.56 24.99
CA GLN A 58 10.28 -5.72 23.82
C GLN A 58 10.42 -4.53 22.85
N TYR A 59 10.53 -3.31 23.37
CA TYR A 59 10.80 -2.11 22.58
C TYR A 59 12.11 -2.24 21.81
N GLU A 60 13.21 -2.56 22.51
CA GLU A 60 14.53 -2.70 21.89
C GLU A 60 14.58 -3.83 20.86
N GLN A 61 13.92 -4.96 21.14
CA GLN A 61 13.81 -6.05 20.19
C GLN A 61 13.02 -5.65 18.95
N SER A 62 11.86 -5.00 19.12
CA SER A 62 11.03 -4.54 18.02
C SER A 62 11.77 -3.54 17.15
N CYS A 63 12.49 -2.60 17.77
CA CYS A 63 13.32 -1.61 17.08
C CYS A 63 14.41 -2.25 16.21
N ARG A 64 15.05 -3.32 16.69
CA ARG A 64 16.09 -4.04 15.93
C ARG A 64 15.51 -4.83 14.77
N LEU A 65 14.34 -5.43 14.93
CA LEU A 65 13.73 -6.30 13.91
C LEU A 65 13.01 -5.51 12.81
N PHE A 66 12.42 -4.37 13.15
CA PHE A 66 11.62 -3.58 12.23
C PHE A 66 12.46 -3.06 11.05
N ARG A 67 12.14 -3.50 9.82
CA ARG A 67 12.85 -3.18 8.58
C ARG A 67 14.38 -3.30 8.69
N GLY A 68 14.86 -4.34 9.37
CA GLY A 68 16.30 -4.53 9.60
C GLY A 68 16.96 -3.42 10.42
N GLY A 69 16.21 -2.76 11.30
CA GLY A 69 16.64 -1.64 12.13
C GLY A 69 16.31 -0.25 11.56
N ILE A 70 15.64 -0.16 10.40
CA ILE A 70 15.23 1.13 9.82
C ILE A 70 13.91 1.58 10.44
N LEU A 71 13.97 2.18 11.62
CA LEU A 71 12.80 2.77 12.28
C LEU A 71 12.27 4.01 11.55
N ARG A 72 13.19 4.84 11.05
CA ARG A 72 12.89 6.09 10.35
C ARG A 72 13.33 5.96 8.90
N MET A 73 12.37 5.84 7.99
CA MET A 73 12.63 5.69 6.56
C MET A 73 12.75 7.05 5.89
N THR A 74 13.93 7.33 5.34
CA THR A 74 14.29 8.57 4.66
C THR A 74 14.72 8.28 3.22
N ALA A 75 14.91 9.32 2.41
CA ALA A 75 15.42 9.16 1.05
C ALA A 75 16.78 8.46 1.04
N GLU A 76 17.64 8.77 2.01
CA GLU A 76 19.02 8.28 2.10
C GLU A 76 19.10 6.78 2.41
N ASN A 77 18.20 6.26 3.25
CA ASN A 77 18.19 4.85 3.64
C ASN A 77 17.14 4.01 2.90
N PHE A 78 16.27 4.62 2.09
CA PHE A 78 15.30 3.89 1.26
C PHE A 78 15.95 2.83 0.34
N PRO A 79 17.12 3.07 -0.30
CA PRO A 79 17.80 2.03 -1.06
C PRO A 79 18.21 0.82 -0.20
N GLN A 80 18.59 1.04 1.07
CA GLN A 80 18.87 -0.04 2.00
C GLN A 80 17.60 -0.83 2.32
N TYR A 81 16.49 -0.14 2.57
CA TYR A 81 15.18 -0.78 2.76
C TYR A 81 14.81 -1.65 1.55
N LEU A 82 15.03 -1.22 0.30
CA LEU A 82 14.74 -2.05 -0.87
C LEU A 82 15.61 -3.31 -0.97
N ASN A 83 16.88 -3.22 -0.59
CA ASN A 83 17.84 -4.33 -0.71
C ASN A 83 17.72 -5.40 0.40
N ASP A 84 17.00 -5.09 1.49
CA ASP A 84 16.84 -5.99 2.64
C ASP A 84 16.07 -7.29 2.29
N SER A 85 15.28 -7.29 1.21
CA SER A 85 14.73 -8.52 0.60
C SER A 85 14.39 -8.27 -0.86
N CYS A 86 14.89 -9.10 -1.77
CA CYS A 86 14.58 -9.00 -3.20
C CYS A 86 13.12 -9.33 -3.53
N GLU A 87 12.37 -9.89 -2.58
CA GLU A 87 10.98 -10.33 -2.75
C GLU A 87 9.97 -9.19 -2.59
N LYS A 88 10.38 -8.00 -2.14
CA LYS A 88 9.45 -6.89 -1.90
C LYS A 88 9.14 -6.05 -3.13
N VAL A 89 10.04 -6.02 -4.13
CA VAL A 89 9.91 -5.14 -5.29
C VAL A 89 9.17 -5.85 -6.43
N LEU A 90 8.08 -5.24 -6.89
CA LEU A 90 7.22 -5.78 -7.93
C LEU A 90 7.48 -5.08 -9.26
N SER A 91 7.54 -5.86 -10.35
CA SER A 91 7.47 -5.31 -11.69
C SER A 91 6.02 -5.00 -12.06
N LEU A 92 5.81 -4.16 -13.08
CA LEU A 92 4.47 -3.95 -13.65
C LEU A 92 3.85 -5.23 -14.19
N ALA A 93 4.66 -6.19 -14.66
CA ALA A 93 4.17 -7.49 -15.10
C ALA A 93 3.62 -8.31 -13.92
N ASP A 94 4.33 -8.28 -12.79
CA ASP A 94 3.88 -8.95 -11.55
C ASP A 94 2.54 -8.36 -11.08
N LEU A 95 2.44 -7.03 -11.04
CA LEU A 95 1.21 -6.34 -10.62
C LEU A 95 0.03 -6.58 -11.56
N LYS A 96 0.26 -6.62 -12.87
CA LYS A 96 -0.80 -6.96 -13.83
C LYS A 96 -1.27 -8.40 -13.65
N ALA A 97 -0.39 -9.31 -13.31
CA ALA A 97 -0.75 -10.69 -12.99
C ALA A 97 -1.58 -10.80 -11.69
N PHE A 98 -1.52 -9.80 -10.79
CA PHE A 98 -2.44 -9.73 -9.65
C PHE A 98 -3.88 -9.42 -10.07
N MET A 99 -4.14 -8.79 -11.22
CA MET A 99 -5.49 -8.35 -11.54
C MET A 99 -6.29 -9.53 -12.09
N VAL A 100 -7.38 -9.93 -11.40
CA VAL A 100 -8.34 -10.90 -11.96
C VAL A 100 -9.15 -10.17 -13.02
N LEU A 101 -8.98 -10.59 -14.27
CA LEU A 101 -9.68 -10.00 -15.40
C LEU A 101 -11.02 -10.69 -15.59
N ASP A 102 -12.05 -10.09 -15.01
CA ASP A 102 -13.43 -10.42 -15.28
C ASP A 102 -14.11 -9.18 -15.87
N ASN A 103 -14.48 -9.26 -17.16
CA ASN A 103 -15.15 -8.17 -17.85
C ASN A 103 -16.59 -7.99 -17.36
N GLU A 104 -17.26 -9.09 -17.01
CA GLU A 104 -18.62 -9.06 -16.46
C GLU A 104 -18.61 -8.31 -15.13
N LEU A 105 -17.61 -8.58 -14.27
CA LEU A 105 -17.40 -7.81 -13.04
C LEU A 105 -17.30 -6.30 -13.32
N PHE A 106 -16.50 -5.89 -14.30
CA PHE A 106 -16.33 -4.46 -14.57
C PHE A 106 -17.63 -3.80 -15.07
N GLU A 107 -18.35 -4.44 -15.98
CA GLU A 107 -19.62 -3.94 -16.51
C GLU A 107 -20.70 -3.79 -15.43
N GLU A 108 -20.83 -4.77 -14.54
CA GLU A 108 -21.76 -4.71 -13.41
C GLU A 108 -21.39 -3.60 -12.42
N ILE A 109 -20.09 -3.36 -12.20
CA ILE A 109 -19.63 -2.24 -11.35
C ILE A 109 -19.92 -0.88 -12.01
N GLU A 110 -19.75 -0.74 -13.33
CA GLU A 110 -20.17 0.47 -14.04
C GLU A 110 -21.67 0.70 -13.91
N HIS A 111 -22.47 -0.36 -14.07
CA HIS A 111 -23.93 -0.29 -13.94
C HIS A 111 -24.34 0.11 -12.52
N TYR A 112 -23.69 -0.42 -11.48
CA TYR A 112 -23.87 -0.02 -10.08
C TYR A 112 -23.62 1.48 -9.89
N PHE A 113 -22.48 2.01 -10.35
CA PHE A 113 -22.17 3.43 -10.20
C PHE A 113 -23.10 4.34 -11.02
N LEU A 114 -23.62 3.85 -12.14
CA LEU A 114 -24.54 4.60 -13.00
C LEU A 114 -25.96 4.66 -12.43
N THR A 115 -26.46 3.56 -11.89
CA THR A 115 -27.89 3.38 -11.57
C THR A 115 -28.19 3.32 -10.07
N GLY A 116 -27.20 2.96 -9.25
CA GLY A 116 -27.36 2.65 -7.84
C GLY A 116 -28.02 1.29 -7.58
N GLU A 117 -28.24 0.46 -8.61
CA GLU A 117 -28.74 -0.90 -8.45
C GLU A 117 -27.70 -1.75 -7.71
N GLY A 118 -28.10 -2.34 -6.57
CA GLY A 118 -27.17 -3.01 -5.67
C GLY A 118 -26.48 -4.23 -6.29
N LEU A 119 -25.25 -4.49 -5.83
CA LEU A 119 -24.46 -5.65 -6.26
C LEU A 119 -24.87 -6.92 -5.54
N THR A 120 -24.77 -8.05 -6.24
CA THR A 120 -24.86 -9.36 -5.60
C THR A 120 -23.69 -9.58 -4.64
N SER A 121 -23.87 -10.41 -3.62
CA SER A 121 -22.79 -10.72 -2.66
C SER A 121 -21.57 -11.38 -3.34
N CYS A 122 -21.76 -12.08 -4.47
CA CYS A 122 -20.67 -12.68 -5.24
C CYS A 122 -19.82 -11.60 -5.92
N LEU A 123 -20.47 -10.68 -6.64
CA LEU A 123 -19.81 -9.56 -7.32
C LEU A 123 -19.11 -8.64 -6.31
N PHE A 124 -19.76 -8.35 -5.17
CA PHE A 124 -19.15 -7.56 -4.09
C PHE A 124 -17.86 -8.23 -3.57
N LYS A 125 -17.88 -9.56 -3.36
CA LYS A 125 -16.69 -10.30 -2.93
C LYS A 125 -15.58 -10.24 -4.00
N GLN A 126 -15.91 -10.43 -5.27
CA GLN A 126 -14.93 -10.33 -6.37
C GLN A 126 -14.34 -8.92 -6.48
N ALA A 127 -15.15 -7.88 -6.34
CA ALA A 127 -14.70 -6.50 -6.34
C ALA A 127 -13.69 -6.24 -5.22
N ASN A 128 -13.98 -6.73 -4.01
CA ASN A 128 -13.07 -6.62 -2.88
C ASN A 128 -11.75 -7.40 -3.09
N VAL A 129 -11.79 -8.55 -3.76
CA VAL A 129 -10.56 -9.32 -4.09
C VAL A 129 -9.65 -8.53 -5.03
N VAL A 130 -10.22 -7.74 -5.94
CA VAL A 130 -9.43 -6.83 -6.79
C VAL A 130 -8.96 -5.62 -5.99
N SER A 131 -9.83 -5.03 -5.17
CA SER A 131 -9.52 -3.87 -4.32
C SER A 131 -8.37 -4.12 -3.35
N SER A 132 -8.26 -5.33 -2.80
CA SER A 132 -7.16 -5.73 -1.91
C SER A 132 -5.79 -5.74 -2.60
N ARG A 133 -5.77 -5.83 -3.93
CA ARG A 133 -4.56 -5.87 -4.76
C ARG A 133 -4.19 -4.52 -5.35
N LEU A 134 -4.96 -3.47 -5.07
CA LEU A 134 -4.66 -2.10 -5.46
C LEU A 134 -3.72 -1.45 -4.42
N PRO A 135 -2.91 -0.42 -4.77
CA PRO A 135 -1.96 0.17 -3.85
C PRO A 135 -2.62 1.04 -2.79
N LYS A 136 -2.27 0.83 -1.52
CA LYS A 136 -2.83 1.57 -0.38
C LYS A 136 -1.96 2.75 0.06
N PHE A 137 -0.70 2.81 -0.38
CA PHE A 137 0.25 3.84 0.02
C PHE A 137 0.94 4.48 -1.20
N TYR A 138 1.27 5.75 -1.06
CA TYR A 138 2.07 6.54 -1.99
C TYR A 138 3.08 7.37 -1.19
N ILE A 139 4.37 7.18 -1.47
CA ILE A 139 5.46 7.85 -0.77
C ILE A 139 6.39 8.47 -1.80
N ASN A 140 6.49 9.79 -1.80
CA ASN A 140 7.36 10.53 -2.70
C ASN A 140 8.39 11.31 -1.90
N PHE A 141 9.62 10.80 -1.87
CA PHE A 141 10.73 11.46 -1.18
C PHE A 141 11.13 12.77 -1.85
N ASP A 142 11.09 12.81 -3.18
CA ASP A 142 11.52 13.97 -3.97
C ASP A 142 10.64 15.20 -3.71
N ARG A 143 9.35 14.97 -3.45
CA ARG A 143 8.33 16.02 -3.19
C ARG A 143 7.87 16.08 -1.75
N LYS A 144 8.33 15.18 -0.88
CA LYS A 144 7.90 15.03 0.51
C LYS A 144 6.38 14.86 0.63
N ILE A 145 5.83 13.90 -0.12
CA ILE A 145 4.39 13.58 -0.11
C ILE A 145 4.20 12.16 0.43
N PHE A 146 3.28 12.01 1.37
CA PHE A 146 2.83 10.74 1.91
C PHE A 146 1.30 10.67 1.77
N MET A 147 0.78 9.80 0.92
CA MET A 147 -0.67 9.58 0.85
C MET A 147 -0.96 8.12 1.15
N HIS A 148 -2.11 7.86 1.75
CA HIS A 148 -2.61 6.49 1.91
C HIS A 148 -4.12 6.45 1.77
N MET A 149 -4.65 5.24 1.62
CA MET A 149 -6.08 4.95 1.69
C MET A 149 -6.37 3.87 2.75
N ASP A 150 -5.49 3.77 3.74
CA ASP A 150 -5.73 2.96 4.94
C ASP A 150 -6.48 3.79 5.98
N ASP A 151 -7.73 3.44 6.23
CA ASP A 151 -8.65 4.15 7.14
C ASP A 151 -8.61 3.63 8.58
N VAL A 152 -7.87 2.54 8.82
CA VAL A 152 -7.74 1.92 10.14
C VAL A 152 -6.79 2.70 11.05
N ARG A 153 -5.80 3.43 10.48
CA ARG A 153 -4.72 4.07 11.24
C ARG A 153 -4.36 5.45 10.72
N ALA A 154 -4.08 6.37 11.64
CA ALA A 154 -3.62 7.72 11.36
C ALA A 154 -2.11 7.78 11.02
N HIS A 155 -1.73 7.21 9.86
CA HIS A 155 -0.35 7.19 9.40
C HIS A 155 0.25 8.58 9.14
N GLU A 156 -0.59 9.59 8.92
CA GLU A 156 -0.19 10.97 8.63
C GLU A 156 0.55 11.63 9.80
N SER A 157 0.30 11.18 11.03
CA SER A 157 1.01 11.65 12.23
C SER A 157 2.47 11.17 12.30
N LEU A 158 2.80 10.14 11.51
CA LEU A 158 4.09 9.45 11.49
C LEU A 158 5.04 9.98 10.41
N VAL A 159 4.69 11.09 9.76
CA VAL A 159 5.56 11.75 8.79
C VAL A 159 6.46 12.78 9.45
N TYR A 160 7.43 13.28 8.69
CA TYR A 160 8.36 14.32 9.15
C TYR A 160 7.78 15.73 8.91
N SER A 161 8.32 16.69 9.65
CA SER A 161 7.98 18.10 9.42
C SER A 161 8.24 18.52 7.97
N GLY A 162 7.31 19.26 7.39
CA GLY A 162 7.38 19.73 5.99
C GLY A 162 6.93 18.71 4.94
N TRP A 163 6.42 17.54 5.35
CA TRP A 163 5.75 16.62 4.43
C TRP A 163 4.26 16.97 4.29
N VAL A 164 3.72 16.76 3.09
CA VAL A 164 2.27 16.74 2.85
C VAL A 164 1.79 15.33 3.11
N ALA A 165 0.90 15.15 4.10
CA ALA A 165 0.38 13.84 4.46
C ALA A 165 -1.14 13.80 4.58
N GLN A 166 -1.79 12.80 3.97
CA GLN A 166 -3.24 12.66 4.02
C GLN A 166 -3.71 11.22 3.73
N CYS A 167 -4.75 10.75 4.44
CA CYS A 167 -5.61 9.67 4.00
C CYS A 167 -6.55 10.18 2.91
N PHE A 168 -6.19 9.98 1.64
CA PHE A 168 -6.95 10.46 0.49
C PHE A 168 -6.60 9.69 -0.79
N ASP A 169 -7.49 9.74 -1.79
CA ASP A 169 -7.21 9.17 -3.11
C ASP A 169 -5.98 9.84 -3.74
N PHE A 170 -4.97 9.04 -4.07
CA PHE A 170 -3.72 9.49 -4.67
C PHE A 170 -3.51 8.97 -6.09
N SER A 171 -4.49 8.32 -6.72
CA SER A 171 -4.38 7.76 -8.07
C SER A 171 -3.89 8.77 -9.10
N PHE A 172 -4.32 10.04 -8.95
CA PHE A 172 -3.92 11.13 -9.83
C PHE A 172 -2.43 11.48 -9.76
N LEU A 173 -1.74 11.12 -8.67
CA LEU A 173 -0.29 11.32 -8.50
C LEU A 173 0.55 10.24 -9.20
N ILE A 174 -0.07 9.11 -9.57
CA ILE A 174 0.61 7.98 -10.17
C ILE A 174 0.62 8.16 -11.70
N PRO A 175 1.80 8.13 -12.36
CA PRO A 175 1.89 8.28 -13.80
C PRO A 175 1.07 7.20 -14.51
N THR A 176 0.38 7.56 -15.61
CA THR A 176 -0.48 6.62 -16.36
C THR A 176 0.21 5.31 -16.72
N ARG A 177 1.50 5.35 -17.09
CA ARG A 177 2.28 4.15 -17.43
C ARG A 177 2.49 3.18 -16.26
N GLU A 178 2.38 3.67 -15.02
CA GLU A 178 2.55 2.89 -13.79
C GLU A 178 1.22 2.34 -13.26
N ARG A 179 0.07 2.82 -13.76
CA ARG A 179 -1.26 2.41 -13.31
C ARG A 179 -1.60 1.01 -13.83
N TYR A 180 -1.14 -0.02 -13.12
CA TYR A 180 -1.34 -1.43 -13.51
C TYR A 180 -2.80 -1.88 -13.50
N TRP A 181 -3.67 -1.12 -12.84
CA TRP A 181 -5.12 -1.33 -12.80
C TRP A 181 -5.86 -0.73 -14.01
N MET A 182 -5.17 -0.03 -14.91
CA MET A 182 -5.73 0.40 -16.19
C MET A 182 -5.57 -0.74 -17.21
N ILE A 183 -6.65 -1.43 -17.53
CA ILE A 183 -6.60 -2.65 -18.36
C ILE A 183 -7.63 -2.55 -19.48
N ALA A 184 -7.18 -2.64 -20.73
CA ALA A 184 -8.01 -2.50 -21.92
C ALA A 184 -8.91 -1.23 -21.95
N GLY A 185 -8.50 -0.15 -21.27
CA GLY A 185 -9.27 1.09 -21.15
C GLY A 185 -10.15 1.18 -19.90
N ASN A 186 -10.32 0.07 -19.18
CA ASN A 186 -11.10 0.01 -17.94
C ASN A 186 -10.24 0.47 -16.75
N ASP A 187 -10.80 1.31 -15.89
CA ASP A 187 -10.16 1.82 -14.68
C ASP A 187 -10.65 1.07 -13.45
N TYR A 188 -9.92 0.01 -13.07
CA TYR A 188 -10.28 -0.80 -11.91
C TYR A 188 -10.03 -0.10 -10.56
N TRP A 189 -9.49 1.13 -10.54
CA TRP A 189 -9.34 1.90 -9.30
C TRP A 189 -10.67 2.12 -8.58
N LYS A 190 -11.75 2.27 -9.34
CA LYS A 190 -13.07 2.58 -8.79
C LYS A 190 -13.65 1.47 -7.91
N LEU A 191 -13.15 0.24 -8.02
CA LEU A 191 -13.58 -0.88 -7.18
C LEU A 191 -13.28 -0.66 -5.69
N ARG A 192 -12.46 0.34 -5.34
CA ARG A 192 -12.24 0.77 -3.95
C ARG A 192 -13.45 1.42 -3.30
N PHE A 193 -14.38 1.94 -4.09
CA PHE A 193 -15.50 2.77 -3.64
C PHE A 193 -16.85 2.06 -3.74
N VAL A 194 -16.80 0.73 -3.86
CA VAL A 194 -17.95 -0.17 -4.00
C VAL A 194 -18.35 -0.71 -2.63
#